data_AF-A0A945CMA0-F1
#
_entry.id   AF-A0A945CMA0-F1
#
_cell.length_a   1.000
_cell.length_b   1.000
_cell.length_c   1.000
_cell.angle_alpha   90.00
_cell.angle_beta   90.00
_cell.angle_gamma   90.00
#
_symmetry.space_group_name_H-M   'P 1'
#
loop_
_entity.id
_entity.type
_entity.pdbx_description
1 polymer ?
#
loop_
_entity_poly.entity_id
_entity_poly.type
_entity_poly.pdbx_seq_one_letter_code
_entity_poly.pdbx_strand_id
1 'polypeptide(L)'
;MANVTSEEGLDLLILRAKVGDLDAFEVIVRRFQDMAVGYAYSVLGDFHLAQDAAQEAFVEAYRDLARVYGAEVFSTSKVCCGPVADVDAA
;
A
#
# COMPACT_ATOMS: atom_id res chain seq x y z
N MET A 1 -8.94 -18.08 6.74
CA MET A 1 -9.07 -17.18 5.56
C MET A 1 -9.92 -15.97 5.92
N ALA A 2 -9.32 -14.79 6.10
CA ALA A 2 -10.06 -13.56 6.31
C ALA A 2 -10.57 -13.05 4.95
N ASN A 3 -11.85 -13.33 4.67
CA ASN A 3 -12.60 -12.73 3.59
C ASN A 3 -12.79 -11.23 3.88
N VAL A 4 -11.85 -10.40 3.45
CA VAL A 4 -12.02 -8.94 3.45
C VAL A 4 -11.90 -8.44 2.02
N THR A 5 -12.94 -8.73 1.25
CA THR A 5 -13.24 -7.96 0.04
C THR A 5 -14.76 -7.82 -0.04
N SER A 6 -15.31 -6.65 0.29
CA SER A 6 -16.27 -5.95 -0.59
C SER A 6 -16.82 -4.62 -0.07
N GLU A 7 -16.79 -4.29 1.23
CA GLU A 7 -17.40 -3.03 1.73
C GLU A 7 -16.54 -2.31 2.80
N GLU A 8 -15.21 -2.49 2.82
CA GLU A 8 -14.37 -1.61 3.64
C GLU A 8 -14.28 -0.25 2.94
N GLY A 9 -14.94 0.76 3.54
CA GLY A 9 -14.87 2.12 3.06
C GLY A 9 -13.41 2.58 2.95
N LEU A 10 -13.11 3.38 1.93
CA LEU A 10 -11.80 4.03 1.76
C LEU A 10 -11.33 4.67 3.07
N ASP A 11 -12.24 5.23 3.84
CA ASP A 11 -11.98 5.82 5.16
C ASP A 11 -11.38 4.81 6.16
N LEU A 12 -11.87 3.57 6.19
CA LEU A 12 -11.36 2.53 7.08
C LEU A 12 -9.97 2.06 6.67
N LEU A 13 -9.73 1.90 5.36
CA LEU A 13 -8.40 1.57 4.83
C LEU A 13 -7.41 2.69 5.13
N ILE A 14 -7.83 3.96 4.99
CA ILE A 14 -7.01 5.12 5.34
C ILE A 14 -6.72 5.12 6.84
N LEU A 15 -7.70 4.86 7.71
CA LEU A 15 -7.49 4.78 9.16
C LEU A 15 -6.49 3.68 9.54
N ARG A 16 -6.57 2.51 8.89
CA ARG A 16 -5.63 1.40 9.11
C ARG A 16 -4.23 1.72 8.58
N ALA A 17 -4.13 2.26 7.38
CA ALA A 17 -2.84 2.68 6.82
C ALA A 17 -2.15 3.75 7.68
N LYS A 18 -2.93 4.64 8.30
CA LYS A 18 -2.42 5.65 9.25
C LYS A 18 -1.79 5.05 10.51
N VAL A 19 -2.25 3.89 10.97
CA VAL A 19 -1.68 3.20 12.14
C VAL A 19 -0.55 2.22 11.77
N GLY A 20 -0.15 2.17 10.50
CA GLY A 20 0.96 1.35 10.02
C GLY A 20 0.55 0.01 9.41
N ASP A 21 -0.74 -0.21 9.13
CA ASP A 21 -1.21 -1.41 8.43
C ASP A 21 -0.80 -1.39 6.95
N LEU A 22 0.20 -2.22 6.63
CA LEU A 22 0.74 -2.38 5.28
C LEU A 22 -0.27 -2.99 4.31
N ASP A 23 -1.07 -3.96 4.77
CA ASP A 23 -2.08 -4.62 3.93
C ASP A 23 -3.15 -3.62 3.50
N ALA A 24 -3.59 -2.76 4.43
CA ALA A 24 -4.54 -1.69 4.12
C ALA A 24 -3.97 -0.68 3.12
N PHE A 25 -2.68 -0.33 3.24
CA PHE A 25 -2.00 0.55 2.30
C PHE A 25 -1.85 -0.09 0.92
N GLU A 26 -1.53 -1.39 0.83
CA GLU A 26 -1.47 -2.11 -0.45
C GLU A 26 -2.81 -2.06 -1.19
N VAL A 27 -3.92 -2.25 -0.48
CA VAL A 27 -5.27 -2.16 -1.07
C VAL A 27 -5.54 -0.76 -1.63
N ILE A 28 -5.11 0.30 -0.92
CA ILE A 28 -5.20 1.67 -1.41
C ILE A 28 -4.36 1.84 -2.68
N VAL A 29 -3.08 1.46 -2.64
CA VAL A 29 -2.17 1.60 -3.79
C VAL A 29 -2.72 0.87 -5.01
N ARG A 30 -3.10 -0.41 -4.90
CA ARG A 30 -3.67 -1.19 -6.01
C ARG A 30 -4.88 -0.51 -6.65
N ARG A 31 -5.70 0.17 -5.85
CA ARG A 31 -6.90 0.87 -6.33
C ARG A 31 -6.60 2.17 -7.07
N PHE A 32 -5.53 2.87 -6.69
CA PHE A 32 -5.14 4.14 -7.30
C PHE A 32 -4.02 4.01 -8.33
N GLN A 33 -3.33 2.87 -8.40
CA GLN A 33 -2.17 2.66 -9.27
C GLN A 33 -2.50 2.93 -10.75
N ASP A 34 -3.56 2.33 -11.28
CA ASP A 34 -3.93 2.49 -12.69
C ASP A 34 -4.28 3.96 -13.02
N MET A 35 -4.95 4.65 -12.10
CA MET A 35 -5.29 6.05 -12.24
C MET A 35 -4.04 6.94 -12.20
N ALA A 36 -3.13 6.67 -11.26
CA ALA A 36 -1.89 7.43 -11.10
C ALA A 36 -0.96 7.25 -12.30
N VAL A 37 -0.82 6.01 -12.81
CA VAL A 37 -0.06 5.72 -14.03
C VAL A 37 -0.71 6.38 -15.24
N GLY A 38 -2.05 6.33 -15.37
CA GLY A 38 -2.76 7.00 -16.45
C GLY A 38 -2.57 8.53 -16.44
N TYR A 39 -2.58 9.13 -15.25
CA TYR A 39 -2.28 10.55 -15.08
C TYR A 39 -0.84 10.87 -15.44
N ALA A 40 0.13 10.13 -14.90
CA ALA A 40 1.55 10.33 -15.19
C ALA A 40 1.85 10.12 -16.68
N TYR A 41 1.19 9.16 -17.32
CA TYR A 41 1.29 8.92 -18.76
C TYR A 41 0.75 10.09 -19.58
N SER A 42 -0.33 10.74 -19.14
CA SER A 42 -0.87 11.93 -19.82
C SER A 42 0.10 13.13 -19.79
N VAL A 43 1.01 13.16 -18.80
CA VAL A 43 2.01 14.22 -18.64
C VAL A 43 3.34 13.86 -19.31
N LEU A 44 3.81 12.62 -19.16
CA LEU A 44 5.14 12.18 -19.60
C LEU A 44 5.13 11.60 -21.01
N GLY A 45 4.01 11.04 -21.47
CA GLY A 45 3.89 10.38 -22.77
C GLY A 45 4.64 9.05 -22.90
N ASP A 46 5.28 8.58 -21.83
CA ASP A 46 6.03 7.32 -21.78
C ASP A 46 5.50 6.46 -20.63
N PHE A 47 5.18 5.19 -20.94
CA PHE A 47 4.59 4.26 -19.98
C PHE A 47 5.56 3.84 -18.87
N HIS A 48 6.84 3.62 -19.20
CA HIS A 48 7.84 3.25 -18.20
C HIS A 48 8.09 4.42 -17.25
N LEU A 49 8.27 5.63 -17.77
CA LEU A 49 8.45 6.82 -16.92
C LEU A 49 7.20 7.11 -16.08
N ALA A 50 6.00 6.88 -16.62
CA ALA A 50 4.76 7.02 -15.88
C ALA A 50 4.64 6.01 -14.73
N GLN A 51 5.06 4.77 -14.97
CA GLN A 51 5.05 3.72 -13.95
C GLN A 51 6.05 4.02 -12.82
N ASP A 52 7.25 4.48 -13.16
CA ASP A 52 8.27 4.87 -12.18
C ASP A 52 7.80 6.08 -11.37
N ALA A 53 7.29 7.13 -12.02
CA ALA A 53 6.78 8.32 -11.35
C ALA A 53 5.60 8.01 -10.41
N ALA A 54 4.68 7.14 -10.84
CA ALA A 54 3.56 6.72 -9.99
C ALA A 54 4.06 5.93 -8.76
N GLN A 55 5.01 5.00 -8.94
CA GLN A 55 5.59 4.25 -7.83
C GLN A 55 6.32 5.16 -6.84
N GLU A 56 7.16 6.08 -7.32
CA GLU A 56 7.86 7.04 -6.47
C GLU A 56 6.88 7.88 -5.64
N ALA A 57 5.79 8.36 -6.26
CA ALA A 57 4.76 9.12 -5.57
C ALA A 57 4.07 8.30 -4.46
N PHE A 58 3.79 7.01 -4.68
CA PHE A 58 3.22 6.15 -3.64
C PHE A 58 4.21 5.86 -2.51
N VAL A 59 5.50 5.68 -2.82
CA VAL A 59 6.56 5.51 -1.81
C VAL A 59 6.72 6.76 -0.96
N GLU A 60 6.67 7.95 -1.58
CA GLU A 60 6.71 9.23 -0.86
C GLU A 60 5.47 9.39 0.03
N ALA A 61 4.27 9.11 -0.49
CA ALA A 61 3.04 9.12 0.28
C ALA A 61 3.09 8.17 1.50
N TYR A 62 3.68 6.98 1.34
CA TYR A 62 3.88 6.04 2.44
C TYR A 62 4.84 6.58 3.51
N ARG A 63 5.97 7.17 3.09
CA ARG A 63 6.95 7.77 4.00
C ARG A 63 6.35 8.95 4.78
N ASP A 64 5.55 9.77 4.12
CA ASP A 64 4.87 10.89 4.76
C ASP A 64 3.78 10.43 5.72
N LEU A 65 3.05 9.35 5.41
CA LEU A 65 2.15 8.70 6.37
C LEU A 65 2.92 8.25 7.62
N ALA A 66 4.05 7.56 7.46
CA ALA A 66 4.88 7.16 8.60
C ALA A 66 5.42 8.37 9.40
N ARG A 67 5.72 9.50 8.73
CA ARG A 67 6.20 10.73 9.37
C ARG A 67 5.11 11.46 10.16
N VAL A 68 3.90 11.54 9.62
CA VAL A 68 2.77 12.30 10.19
C VAL A 68 2.14 11.56 11.37
N TYR A 69 2.10 10.22 11.35
CA TYR A 69 1.43 9.41 12.37
C TYR A 69 2.37 8.78 13.40
N GLY A 70 3.65 9.15 13.37
CA GLY A 70 4.62 8.88 14.42
C GLY A 70 5.58 7.74 14.06
N ALA A 71 6.88 8.04 14.11
CA ALA A 71 7.97 7.08 13.97
C ALA A 71 7.97 5.95 15.03
N GLU A 72 7.06 6.00 16.00
CA GLU A 72 6.97 5.06 17.13
C GLU A 72 6.25 3.75 16.76
N VAL A 73 5.46 3.72 15.68
CA VAL A 73 4.87 2.46 15.14
C VAL A 73 5.80 1.74 14.16
N PHE A 74 6.87 2.41 13.69
CA PHE A 74 7.84 1.85 12.73
C PHE A 74 9.24 1.64 13.31
N SER A 75 9.40 1.66 14.63
CA SER A 75 10.65 1.26 15.26
C SER A 75 10.75 -0.26 15.35
N THR A 76 11.24 -0.83 14.25
CA THR A 76 12.20 -1.95 14.25
C THR A 76 11.74 -3.31 14.81
N SER A 77 11.88 -4.33 13.96
CA SER A 77 11.98 -5.76 14.31
C SER A 77 10.68 -6.57 14.45
N LYS A 78 10.10 -6.98 13.31
CA LYS A 78 9.70 -8.39 13.10
C LYS A 78 9.47 -8.76 11.62
N VAL A 79 10.46 -8.53 10.77
CA VAL A 79 10.51 -9.19 9.45
C VAL A 79 11.31 -10.48 9.58
N CYS A 80 10.72 -11.57 9.10
CA CYS A 80 11.30 -12.90 8.87
C CYS A 80 11.54 -13.82 10.09
N CYS A 81 10.49 -14.33 10.74
CA CYS A 81 10.48 -15.76 11.12
C CYS A 81 9.04 -16.22 11.42
N GLY A 82 8.36 -16.72 10.40
CA GLY A 82 7.14 -17.51 10.52
C GLY A 82 7.02 -18.40 9.29
N PRO A 83 7.11 -19.73 9.40
CA PRO A 83 6.99 -20.62 8.25
C PRO A 83 5.59 -20.50 7.66
N VAL A 84 5.53 -20.44 6.33
CA VAL A 84 4.32 -20.58 5.53
C VAL A 84 3.55 -21.83 5.98
N ALA A 85 2.47 -21.66 6.73
CA ALA A 85 1.55 -22.73 7.05
C ALA A 85 0.56 -22.85 5.88
N ASP A 86 0.95 -23.71 4.95
CA ASP A 86 0.13 -24.71 4.26
C ASP A 86 -1.32 -24.34 3.92
N VAL A 87 -1.56 -24.16 2.63
CA VAL A 87 -2.86 -24.27 1.99
C VAL A 87 -3.07 -25.75 1.62
N ASP A 88 -4.25 -26.30 1.99
CA ASP A 88 -4.77 -27.66 1.70
C ASP A 88 -4.25 -28.85 2.53
N ALA A 89 -5.01 -29.24 3.59
CA ALA A 89 -5.41 -30.64 3.84
C ALA A 89 -6.35 -30.81 5.05
N ALA A 90 -7.52 -31.42 4.78
CA ALA A 90 -8.52 -32.04 5.67
C ALA A 90 -9.61 -31.15 6.30
#